data_AF-K2EK82-F1
#
_entry.id   AF-K2EK82-F1
#
_cell.length_a   1.000
_cell.length_b   1.000
_cell.length_c   1.000
_cell.angle_alpha   90.00
_cell.angle_beta   90.00
_cell.angle_gamma   90.00
#
_symmetry.space_group_name_H-M   'P 1'
#
loop_
_entity.id
_entity.type
_entity.pdbx_description
1 polymer ?
#
loop_
_entity_poly.entity_id
_entity_poly.type
_entity_poly.pdbx_seq_one_letter_code
_entity_poly.pdbx_strand_id
1 'polypeptide(L)'
;MKSEKGIIGVGAIIGGIVILGLAAAVAGYVAYKNSGVDVKVGSEGVQVKTDGVDVKTGANGVDVNAGGVNVKAGKDGVGVGANGTNIKAGDGGVNVDMEGLGVDVSDGTVNVRTK
;
A
#
# COMPACT_ATOMS: atom_id res chain seq x y z
N MET A 1 -14.49 -50.01 -47.70
CA MET A 1 -15.00 -49.01 -46.73
C MET A 1 -13.79 -48.44 -46.01
N LYS A 2 -13.40 -47.20 -46.30
CA LYS A 2 -12.17 -46.58 -45.76
C LYS A 2 -12.62 -45.49 -44.79
N SER A 3 -12.50 -45.73 -43.48
CA SER A 3 -12.77 -44.70 -42.47
C SER A 3 -11.52 -43.88 -42.26
N GLU A 4 -11.43 -42.73 -42.94
CA GLU A 4 -10.44 -41.71 -42.64
C GLU A 4 -10.86 -40.99 -41.34
N LYS A 5 -10.48 -41.56 -40.21
CA LYS A 5 -10.46 -40.84 -38.94
C LYS A 5 -9.04 -40.94 -38.39
N GLY A 6 -8.40 -39.81 -38.12
CA GLY A 6 -7.24 -39.85 -37.24
C GLY A 6 -6.17 -38.78 -37.38
N ILE A 7 -6.29 -37.77 -38.25
CA ILE A 7 -5.28 -36.71 -38.35
C ILE A 7 -5.92 -35.36 -38.10
N ILE A 8 -6.41 -35.14 -36.87
CA ILE A 8 -6.48 -33.76 -36.37
C ILE A 8 -5.00 -33.37 -36.20
N GLY A 9 -4.49 -32.65 -37.21
CA GLY A 9 -3.07 -32.45 -37.44
C GLY A 9 -2.35 -31.98 -36.19
N VAL A 10 -1.19 -32.59 -35.93
CA VAL A 10 -0.24 -32.19 -34.88
C VAL A 10 0.03 -30.68 -34.92
N GLY A 11 -0.01 -30.05 -36.10
CA GLY A 11 0.09 -28.59 -36.25
C GLY A 11 -1.06 -27.78 -35.64
N ALA A 12 -2.30 -28.30 -35.64
CA ALA A 12 -3.44 -27.66 -34.97
C ALA A 12 -3.32 -27.76 -33.45
N ILE A 13 -2.77 -28.86 -32.94
CA ILE A 13 -2.52 -29.07 -31.50
C ILE A 13 -1.40 -28.12 -31.03
N ILE A 14 -0.28 -28.06 -31.75
CA ILE A 14 0.84 -27.17 -31.43
C ILE A 14 0.40 -25.70 -31.53
N GLY A 15 -0.32 -25.33 -32.59
CA GLY A 15 -0.86 -23.98 -32.76
C GLY A 15 -1.82 -23.58 -31.64
N GLY A 16 -2.71 -24.48 -31.22
CA GLY A 16 -3.61 -24.24 -30.09
C GLY A 16 -2.90 -24.02 -28.77
N ILE A 17 -1.85 -24.81 -28.47
CA ILE A 17 -1.07 -24.70 -27.23
C ILE A 17 -0.31 -23.37 -27.17
N VAL A 18 0.29 -22.94 -28.28
CA VAL A 18 1.04 -21.66 -28.35
C VAL A 18 0.11 -20.47 -28.12
N ILE A 19 -1.09 -20.48 -28.71
CA ILE A 19 -2.08 -19.41 -28.53
C ILE A 19 -2.57 -19.34 -27.07
N LEU A 20 -2.83 -20.49 -26.45
CA LEU A 20 -3.22 -20.57 -25.03
C LEU A 20 -2.13 -20.04 -24.09
N GLY A 21 -0.86 -20.38 -24.34
CA GLY A 21 0.27 -19.86 -23.55
C GLY A 21 0.40 -18.34 -23.67
N LEU A 22 0.23 -17.80 -24.88
CA LEU A 22 0.26 -16.36 -25.12
C LEU A 22 -0.92 -15.64 -24.43
N ALA A 23 -2.11 -16.21 -24.48
CA ALA A 23 -3.29 -15.67 -23.82
C ALA A 23 -3.15 -15.64 -22.29
N ALA A 24 -2.57 -16.68 -21.68
CA ALA A 24 -2.29 -16.72 -20.25
C ALA A 24 -1.23 -15.68 -19.82
N ALA A 25 -0.19 -15.47 -20.63
CA ALA A 25 0.81 -14.43 -20.39
C ALA A 25 0.20 -13.01 -20.49
N VAL A 26 -0.67 -12.79 -21.49
CA VAL A 26 -1.40 -11.52 -21.64
C VAL A 26 -2.34 -11.29 -20.46
N ALA A 27 -3.08 -12.31 -20.04
CA ALA A 27 -3.97 -12.22 -18.87
C ALA A 27 -3.18 -11.92 -17.57
N GLY A 28 -2.03 -12.56 -17.36
CA GLY A 28 -1.15 -12.29 -16.22
C GLY A 28 -0.58 -10.87 -16.25
N TYR A 29 -0.17 -10.37 -17.41
CA TYR A 29 0.34 -9.00 -17.57
C TYR A 29 -0.76 -7.95 -17.35
N VAL A 30 -1.97 -8.18 -17.87
CA VAL A 30 -3.12 -7.30 -17.65
C VAL A 30 -3.53 -7.29 -16.18
N ALA A 31 -3.55 -8.44 -15.51
CA ALA A 31 -3.84 -8.53 -14.08
C ALA A 31 -2.79 -7.80 -13.22
N TYR A 32 -1.50 -7.94 -13.55
CA TYR A 32 -0.42 -7.19 -12.89
C TYR A 32 -0.61 -5.67 -13.04
N LYS A 33 -0.97 -5.21 -14.24
CA LYS A 33 -1.22 -3.78 -14.50
C LYS A 33 -2.51 -3.26 -13.85
N ASN A 34 -3.48 -4.14 -13.61
CA ASN A 34 -4.74 -3.87 -12.90
C ASN A 34 -4.68 -4.18 -11.40
N SER A 35 -3.49 -4.39 -10.83
CA SER A 35 -3.34 -4.75 -9.40
C SER A 35 -3.81 -3.67 -8.41
N GLY A 36 -4.30 -2.52 -8.91
CA GLY A 36 -4.78 -1.40 -8.09
C GLY A 36 -3.65 -0.64 -7.41
N VAL A 37 -2.39 -1.01 -7.66
CA VAL A 37 -1.19 -0.40 -7.06
C VAL A 37 -0.51 0.52 -8.08
N ASP A 38 -0.49 1.82 -7.82
CA ASP A 38 0.28 2.83 -8.57
C ASP A 38 1.57 3.14 -7.81
N VAL A 39 2.74 2.84 -8.41
CA VAL A 39 4.05 3.13 -7.82
C VAL A 39 4.78 4.16 -8.67
N LYS A 40 5.22 5.24 -8.03
CA LYS A 40 6.04 6.30 -8.64
C LYS A 40 7.34 6.45 -7.87
N VAL A 41 8.46 6.42 -8.60
CA VAL A 41 9.80 6.62 -8.05
C VAL A 41 10.38 7.89 -8.66
N GLY A 42 10.87 8.80 -7.82
CA GLY A 42 11.49 10.05 -8.24
C GLY A 42 12.65 10.44 -7.32
N SER A 43 13.28 11.58 -7.60
CA SER A 43 14.38 12.12 -6.78
C SER A 43 13.99 12.35 -5.33
N GLU A 44 12.70 12.63 -5.09
CA GLU A 44 12.15 12.92 -3.77
C GLU A 44 11.73 11.67 -2.99
N GLY A 45 11.86 10.46 -3.58
CA GLY A 45 11.54 9.18 -2.94
C GLY A 45 10.51 8.35 -3.72
N VAL A 46 9.72 7.56 -2.99
CA VAL A 46 8.76 6.61 -3.56
C VAL A 46 7.35 6.95 -3.11
N GLN A 47 6.40 6.91 -4.04
CA GLN A 47 4.98 6.98 -3.75
C GLN A 47 4.30 5.69 -4.19
N VAL A 48 3.50 5.10 -3.31
CA VAL A 48 2.69 3.91 -3.56
C VAL A 48 1.24 4.24 -3.21
N LYS A 49 0.34 4.14 -4.19
CA LYS A 49 -1.10 4.29 -3.99
C LYS A 49 -1.80 2.99 -4.26
N THR A 50 -2.74 2.65 -3.39
CA THR A 50 -3.65 1.54 -3.52
C THR A 50 -5.05 1.98 -3.14
N ASP A 51 -6.06 1.16 -3.41
CA ASP A 51 -7.43 1.44 -2.98
C ASP A 51 -7.52 1.52 -1.45
N GLY A 52 -7.53 2.76 -0.94
CA GLY A 52 -7.68 3.07 0.48
C GLY A 52 -6.37 3.31 1.24
N VAL A 53 -5.20 3.16 0.63
CA VAL A 53 -3.90 3.45 1.25
C VAL A 53 -2.96 4.21 0.30
N ASP A 54 -2.45 5.37 0.72
CA ASP A 54 -1.39 6.14 0.06
C ASP A 54 -0.16 6.17 0.98
N VAL A 55 0.99 5.75 0.47
CA VAL A 55 2.29 5.78 1.16
C VAL A 55 3.24 6.65 0.35
N LYS A 56 3.88 7.61 1.01
CA LYS A 56 4.95 8.42 0.45
C LYS A 56 6.19 8.33 1.33
N THR A 57 7.32 8.02 0.73
CA THR A 57 8.63 8.06 1.38
C THR A 57 9.49 9.16 0.75
N GLY A 58 10.43 9.70 1.51
CA GLY A 58 11.41 10.67 1.02
C GLY A 58 12.44 11.01 2.09
N ALA A 59 13.27 12.02 1.81
CA ALA A 59 14.36 12.43 2.71
C ALA A 59 13.87 12.82 4.12
N ASN A 60 12.62 13.28 4.24
CA ASN A 60 12.02 13.70 5.51
C ASN A 60 11.28 12.58 6.24
N GLY A 61 11.27 11.35 5.70
CA GLY A 61 10.65 10.18 6.31
C GLY A 61 9.49 9.60 5.49
N VAL A 62 8.48 9.09 6.19
CA VAL A 62 7.36 8.33 5.63
C VAL A 62 6.02 8.96 6.04
N ASP A 63 5.12 9.11 5.09
CA ASP A 63 3.73 9.54 5.27
C ASP A 63 2.81 8.42 4.76
N VAL A 64 1.85 8.00 5.58
CA VAL A 64 0.88 6.96 5.26
C VAL A 64 -0.51 7.50 5.56
N ASN A 65 -1.40 7.46 4.57
CA ASN A 65 -2.81 7.73 4.75
C ASN A 65 -3.60 6.47 4.43
N ALA A 66 -4.35 5.96 5.40
CA ALA A 66 -5.16 4.77 5.27
C ALA A 66 -6.53 4.98 5.90
N GLY A 67 -7.58 5.11 5.08
CA GLY A 67 -8.98 5.05 5.54
C GLY A 67 -9.33 5.99 6.72
N GLY A 68 -8.79 7.21 6.75
CA GLY A 68 -9.03 8.18 7.82
C GLY A 68 -8.01 8.16 8.96
N VAL A 69 -7.00 7.30 8.87
CA VAL A 69 -5.81 7.31 9.71
C VAL A 69 -4.63 7.87 8.93
N ASN A 70 -3.96 8.87 9.48
CA ASN A 70 -2.73 9.43 8.93
C ASN A 70 -1.57 9.14 9.88
N VAL A 71 -0.48 8.56 9.36
CA VAL A 71 0.75 8.30 10.10
C VAL A 71 1.90 9.01 9.42
N LYS A 72 2.66 9.80 10.18
CA LYS A 72 3.89 10.45 9.71
C LYS A 72 5.04 10.05 10.59
N ALA A 73 6.10 9.50 10.01
CA ALA A 73 7.32 9.18 10.72
C ALA A 73 8.48 9.93 10.08
N GLY A 74 9.32 10.55 10.90
CA GLY A 74 10.50 11.28 10.43
C GLY A 74 11.53 11.43 11.54
N LYS A 75 12.53 12.27 11.29
CA LYS A 75 13.63 12.52 12.25
C LYS A 75 13.15 13.00 13.63
N ASP A 76 12.00 13.66 13.70
CA ASP A 76 11.46 14.24 14.93
C ASP A 76 10.48 13.29 15.65
N GLY A 77 10.34 12.06 15.16
CA GLY A 77 9.47 11.03 15.73
C GLY A 77 8.27 10.64 14.84
N VAL A 78 7.21 10.18 15.48
CA VAL A 78 6.01 9.61 14.84
C VAL A 78 4.75 10.36 15.27
N GLY A 79 3.95 10.79 14.30
CA GLY A 79 2.61 11.31 14.51
C GLY A 79 1.55 10.37 13.95
N VAL A 80 0.46 10.17 14.67
CA VAL A 80 -0.70 9.40 14.24
C VAL A 80 -1.97 10.22 14.47
N GLY A 81 -2.76 10.45 13.45
CA GLY A 81 -4.06 11.12 13.55
C GLY A 81 -5.17 10.20 13.06
N ALA A 82 -6.23 10.07 13.85
CA ALA A 82 -7.43 9.31 13.49
C ALA A 82 -8.64 9.82 14.25
N ASN A 83 -9.73 10.15 13.55
CA ASN A 83 -11.06 10.39 14.14
C ASN A 83 -11.05 11.28 15.41
N GLY A 84 -10.47 12.48 15.31
CA GLY A 84 -10.41 13.43 16.43
C GLY A 84 -9.35 13.10 17.51
N THR A 85 -8.60 12.01 17.36
CA THR A 85 -7.44 11.69 18.19
C THR A 85 -6.15 11.96 17.42
N ASN A 86 -5.20 12.63 18.06
CA ASN A 86 -3.88 12.90 17.52
C ASN A 86 -2.80 12.55 18.54
N ILE A 87 -1.91 11.64 18.15
CA ILE A 87 -0.77 11.15 18.95
C ILE A 87 0.50 11.69 18.31
N LYS A 88 1.43 12.20 19.11
CA LYS A 88 2.79 12.53 18.71
C LYS A 88 3.76 11.92 19.70
N ALA A 89 4.70 11.14 19.19
CA ALA A 89 5.78 10.54 19.96
C ALA A 89 7.13 10.98 19.38
N GLY A 90 8.05 11.44 20.21
CA GLY A 90 9.40 11.82 19.81
C GLY A 90 10.32 11.88 21.04
N ASP A 91 11.49 12.49 20.89
CA ASP A 91 12.50 12.54 21.95
C ASP A 91 12.00 13.21 23.24
N GLY A 92 11.06 14.14 23.12
CA GLY A 92 10.42 14.81 24.25
C GLY A 92 9.30 14.02 24.93
N GLY A 93 8.99 12.81 24.46
CA GLY A 93 7.95 11.95 25.01
C GLY A 93 6.72 11.80 24.10
N VAL A 94 5.56 11.51 24.70
CA VAL A 94 4.32 11.17 23.98
C VAL A 94 3.19 12.10 24.40
N ASN A 95 2.60 12.80 23.43
CA ASN A 95 1.41 13.60 23.61
C ASN A 95 0.23 12.97 22.85
N VAL A 96 -0.89 12.77 23.55
CA VAL A 96 -2.16 12.29 23.01
C VAL A 96 -3.20 13.38 23.23
N ASP A 97 -3.76 13.88 22.14
CA ASP A 97 -4.85 14.85 22.15
C ASP A 97 -6.12 14.22 21.57
N MET A 98 -7.22 14.28 22.31
CA MET A 98 -8.53 13.84 21.85
C MET A 98 -9.62 14.75 22.40
N GLU A 99 -10.84 14.66 21.87
CA GLU A 99 -11.94 15.51 22.31
C GLU A 99 -12.16 15.39 23.82
N GLY A 100 -12.05 16.52 24.53
CA GLY A 100 -12.25 16.62 25.98
C GLY A 100 -11.10 16.10 26.85
N LEU A 101 -10.03 15.52 26.29
CA LEU A 101 -8.93 14.94 27.07
C LEU A 101 -7.56 15.11 26.38
N GLY A 102 -6.56 15.52 27.15
CA GLY A 102 -5.15 15.50 26.75
C GLY A 102 -4.30 14.71 27.74
N VAL A 103 -3.39 13.89 27.23
CA VAL A 103 -2.39 13.14 27.99
C VAL A 103 -1.01 13.47 27.47
N ASP A 104 -0.11 13.88 28.34
CA ASP A 104 1.27 14.22 28.01
C ASP A 104 2.21 13.41 28.90
N VAL A 105 3.11 12.66 28.28
CA VAL A 105 4.11 11.81 28.94
C VAL A 105 5.48 12.34 28.59
N SER A 106 6.15 12.97 29.55
CA SER A 106 7.50 13.51 29.39
C SER A 106 8.28 13.30 30.68
N ASP A 107 9.57 12.95 30.56
CA ASP A 107 10.49 12.82 31.69
C ASP A 107 9.97 11.93 32.84
N GLY A 108 9.34 10.80 32.49
CA GLY A 108 8.80 9.83 33.46
C GLY A 108 7.53 10.29 34.18
N THR A 109 6.99 11.45 33.84
CA THR A 109 5.75 11.99 34.40
C THR A 109 4.61 11.83 33.40
N VAL A 110 3.40 11.60 33.91
CA VAL A 110 2.16 11.57 33.12
C VAL A 110 1.26 12.71 33.59
N ASN A 111 0.95 13.63 32.68
CA ASN A 111 0.03 14.73 32.90
C ASN A 111 -1.28 14.47 32.15
N VAL A 112 -2.41 14.47 32.86
CA VAL A 112 -3.74 14.29 32.27
C VAL A 112 -4.58 15.53 32.50
N ARG A 113 -5.19 16.07 31.44
CA ARG A 113 -6.02 17.28 31.50
C ARG A 113 -7.32 17.08 30.74
N THR A 114 -8.43 17.47 31.36
CA THR A 114 -9.73 17.61 30.69
C THR A 114 -9.84 19.00 30.08
N LYS A 115 -10.40 19.12 28.87
CA LYS A 115 -10.59 20.39 28.14
C LYS A 115 -12.02 20.88 28.20
#